data_AF-A0A1I8B7S4-F1
#
_entry.id   AF-A0A1I8B7S4-F1
#
_cell.length_a   1.000
_cell.length_b   1.000
_cell.length_c   1.000
_cell.angle_alpha   90.00
_cell.angle_beta   90.00
_cell.angle_gamma   90.00
#
_symmetry.space_group_name_H-M   'P 1'
#
loop_
_entity.id
_entity.type
_entity.pdbx_description
1 polymer ?
#
loop_
_entity_poly.entity_id
_entity_poly.type
_entity_poly.pdbx_seq_one_letter_code
_entity_poly.pdbx_strand_id
1 'polypeptide(L)'
;MRDIVAGLDKVPATAQLLLYSSISHYESDDGVMAADAAWLAGSRQLRNFLLYYGFEADDHKLKKLIVGFLLHCCTDKALEEKLSSSWDSIETAHSNSYDDYGGLEKVRAWIYSAETFCNTIQYIHEKKLFKREDLLKWALRSKQKFKEFQKLKILHEEYKDVEIIKTWKELKDIYTENDIINK
;
A
#
# COMPACT_ATOMS: atom_id res chain seq x y z
N MET A 1 0.07 37.31 -12.91
CA MET A 1 0.33 35.86 -12.84
C MET A 1 0.34 35.38 -11.38
N ARG A 2 -0.68 35.70 -10.56
CA ARG A 2 -0.78 35.26 -9.16
C ARG A 2 -2.03 34.43 -8.85
N ASP A 3 -2.89 34.18 -9.85
CA ASP A 3 -4.22 33.60 -9.60
C ASP A 3 -4.37 32.13 -10.02
N ILE A 4 -3.27 31.42 -10.35
CA ILE A 4 -3.31 29.99 -10.70
C ILE A 4 -3.04 29.07 -9.49
N VAL A 5 -2.54 29.62 -8.38
CA VAL A 5 -2.05 28.80 -7.24
C VAL A 5 -3.18 28.34 -6.30
N ALA A 6 -4.33 29.01 -6.27
CA ALA A 6 -5.41 28.72 -5.31
C ALA A 6 -6.25 27.46 -5.62
N GLY A 7 -5.97 26.74 -6.71
CA GLY A 7 -6.73 25.56 -7.14
C GLY A 7 -6.02 24.21 -6.95
N LEU A 8 -4.72 24.22 -6.64
CA LEU A 8 -3.91 22.99 -6.54
C LEU A 8 -4.04 22.29 -5.18
N ASP A 9 -4.46 23.00 -4.12
CA ASP A 9 -4.66 22.44 -2.77
C ASP A 9 -5.78 21.39 -2.67
N LYS A 10 -6.53 21.15 -3.76
CA LYS A 10 -7.64 20.19 -3.81
C LYS A 10 -7.39 18.96 -4.68
N VAL A 11 -6.25 18.88 -5.36
CA VAL A 11 -5.89 17.65 -6.10
C VAL A 11 -5.11 16.75 -5.14
N PRO A 12 -5.62 15.56 -4.79
CA PRO A 12 -4.87 14.63 -3.97
C PRO A 12 -3.51 14.36 -4.60
N ALA A 13 -2.43 14.55 -3.84
CA ALA A 13 -1.09 14.33 -4.36
C ALA A 13 -0.96 12.90 -4.92
N THR A 14 -0.59 12.81 -6.20
CA THR A 14 -0.30 11.53 -6.85
C THR A 14 1.00 10.95 -6.31
N ALA A 15 1.22 9.65 -6.48
CA ALA A 15 2.50 9.03 -6.10
C ALA A 15 3.68 9.73 -6.81
N GLN A 16 3.51 10.13 -8.07
CA GLN A 16 4.52 10.86 -8.83
C GLN A 16 4.83 12.25 -8.25
N LEU A 17 3.80 13.01 -7.85
CA LEU A 17 3.99 14.32 -7.22
C LEU A 17 4.71 14.19 -5.87
N LEU A 18 4.43 13.13 -5.12
CA LEU A 18 5.12 12.84 -3.85
C LEU A 18 6.60 12.46 -4.07
N LEU A 19 6.92 11.72 -5.13
CA LEU A 19 8.32 11.47 -5.53
C LEU A 19 9.05 12.77 -5.89
N TYR A 20 8.41 13.67 -6.65
CA TYR A 20 9.01 14.97 -6.96
C TYR A 20 9.19 15.84 -5.72
N SER A 21 8.22 15.83 -4.79
CA SER A 21 8.36 16.51 -3.50
C SER A 21 9.54 15.96 -2.71
N SER A 22 9.71 14.64 -2.69
CA SER A 22 10.82 13.97 -2.02
C SER A 22 12.18 14.38 -2.58
N ILE A 23 12.31 14.45 -3.91
CA ILE A 23 13.51 14.95 -4.59
C ILE A 23 13.77 16.42 -4.24
N SER A 24 12.74 17.27 -4.26
CA SER A 24 12.87 18.69 -3.94
C SER A 24 13.32 18.93 -2.50
N HIS A 25 12.82 18.14 -1.53
CA HIS A 25 13.27 18.21 -0.14
C HIS A 25 14.72 17.74 -0.01
N TYR A 26 15.07 16.66 -0.70
CA TYR A 26 16.45 16.15 -0.72
C TYR A 26 17.44 17.18 -1.28
N GLU A 27 17.08 17.87 -2.37
CA GLU A 27 17.89 18.97 -2.95
C GLU A 27 17.99 20.19 -2.04
N SER A 28 17.10 20.33 -1.07
CA SER A 28 17.09 21.40 -0.06
C SER A 28 17.76 20.98 1.26
N ASP A 29 18.47 19.85 1.26
CA ASP A 29 19.09 19.22 2.44
C ASP A 29 18.09 18.87 3.57
N ASP A 30 16.80 18.74 3.23
CA ASP A 30 15.72 18.36 4.16
C ASP A 30 15.47 16.85 4.06
N GLY A 31 16.39 16.09 4.66
CA GLY A 31 16.37 14.62 4.60
C GLY A 31 15.12 13.99 5.23
N VAL A 32 14.59 14.61 6.28
CA VAL A 32 13.40 14.14 7.01
C VAL A 32 12.16 14.25 6.12
N MET A 33 11.90 15.43 5.54
CA MET A 33 10.76 15.62 4.65
C MET A 33 10.90 14.84 3.35
N ALA A 34 12.15 14.67 2.86
CA ALA A 34 12.42 13.81 1.72
C ALA A 34 12.05 12.34 2.01
N ALA A 35 12.45 11.81 3.17
CA ALA A 35 12.12 10.45 3.58
C ALA A 35 10.60 10.24 3.75
N ASP A 36 9.91 11.18 4.40
CA ASP A 36 8.45 11.12 4.56
C ASP A 36 7.73 11.15 3.21
N ALA A 37 8.12 12.06 2.31
CA ALA A 37 7.54 12.15 0.98
C ALA A 37 7.78 10.87 0.14
N ALA A 38 8.95 10.23 0.27
CA ALA A 38 9.25 8.94 -0.37
C ALA A 38 8.34 7.82 0.16
N TRP A 39 8.17 7.74 1.48
CA TRP A 39 7.23 6.81 2.11
C TRP A 39 5.78 7.04 1.64
N LEU A 40 5.33 8.30 1.63
CA LEU A 40 3.99 8.68 1.20
C LEU A 40 3.76 8.33 -0.27
N ALA A 41 4.77 8.46 -1.14
CA ALA A 41 4.66 8.07 -2.54
C ALA A 41 4.34 6.57 -2.69
N GLY A 42 5.13 5.70 -2.04
CA GLY A 42 4.90 4.25 -2.05
C GLY A 42 3.54 3.87 -1.45
N SER A 43 3.19 4.48 -0.31
CA SER A 43 1.89 4.30 0.34
C SER A 43 0.72 4.73 -0.55
N ARG A 44 0.85 5.84 -1.27
CA ARG A 44 -0.18 6.35 -2.18
C ARG A 44 -0.34 5.45 -3.40
N GLN A 45 0.76 4.97 -3.98
CA GLN A 45 0.69 4.04 -5.10
C GLN A 45 -0.01 2.74 -4.70
N LEU A 46 0.34 2.18 -3.54
CA LEU A 46 -0.32 0.97 -3.02
C LEU A 46 -1.81 1.21 -2.74
N ARG A 47 -2.18 2.36 -2.18
CA ARG A 47 -3.59 2.73 -1.97
C ARG A 47 -4.35 2.82 -3.29
N ASN A 48 -3.80 3.50 -4.30
CA ASN A 48 -4.44 3.62 -5.62
C ASN A 48 -4.62 2.26 -6.29
N PHE A 49 -3.60 1.41 -6.21
CA PHE A 49 -3.66 0.02 -6.65
C PHE A 49 -4.83 -0.72 -5.99
N LEU A 50 -5.00 -0.61 -4.67
CA LEU A 50 -6.07 -1.29 -3.94
C LEU A 50 -7.47 -0.74 -4.25
N LEU A 51 -7.58 0.58 -4.40
CA LEU A 51 -8.84 1.23 -4.76
C LEU A 51 -9.36 0.73 -6.11
N TYR A 52 -8.47 0.48 -7.07
CA TYR A 52 -8.83 -0.14 -8.35
C TYR A 52 -9.51 -1.51 -8.17
N TYR A 53 -9.11 -2.27 -7.15
CA TYR A 53 -9.70 -3.57 -6.81
C TYR A 53 -10.82 -3.48 -5.75
N GLY A 54 -11.31 -2.27 -5.45
CA GLY A 54 -12.43 -2.04 -4.53
C GLY A 54 -12.07 -2.15 -3.05
N PHE A 55 -10.80 -1.94 -2.71
CA PHE A 55 -10.30 -1.97 -1.34
C PHE A 55 -9.73 -0.62 -0.92
N GLU A 56 -10.01 -0.20 0.32
CA GLU A 56 -9.35 0.95 0.93
C GLU A 56 -8.52 0.51 2.14
N ALA A 57 -7.21 0.78 2.09
CA ALA A 57 -6.24 0.41 3.13
C ALA A 57 -5.41 1.62 3.57
N ASP A 58 -5.91 2.35 4.55
CA ASP A 58 -5.24 3.55 5.07
C ASP A 58 -4.29 3.23 6.24
N ASP A 59 -4.45 2.09 6.91
CA ASP A 59 -3.59 1.65 8.01
C ASP A 59 -2.24 1.07 7.54
N HIS A 60 -1.17 1.31 8.31
CA HIS A 60 0.18 0.84 8.00
C HIS A 60 0.32 -0.68 8.06
N LYS A 61 -0.25 -1.34 9.09
CA LYS A 61 -0.19 -2.80 9.24
C LYS A 61 -0.89 -3.49 8.08
N LEU A 62 -1.99 -2.91 7.62
CA LEU A 62 -2.74 -3.43 6.49
C LEU A 62 -1.96 -3.34 5.18
N LYS A 63 -1.26 -2.22 4.92
CA LYS A 63 -0.33 -2.10 3.78
C LYS A 63 0.73 -3.19 3.81
N LYS A 64 1.35 -3.42 4.98
CA LYS A 64 2.36 -4.48 5.17
C LYS A 64 1.80 -5.88 4.87
N LEU A 65 0.57 -6.17 5.30
CA LEU A 65 -0.07 -7.45 4.99
C LEU A 65 -0.32 -7.63 3.49
N ILE A 66 -0.72 -6.57 2.80
CA ILE A 66 -0.99 -6.60 1.36
C ILE A 66 0.30 -6.82 0.57
N VAL A 67 1.40 -6.15 0.94
CA VAL A 67 2.70 -6.43 0.34
C VAL A 67 3.14 -7.87 0.62
N GLY A 68 2.92 -8.37 1.84
CA GLY A 68 3.17 -9.77 2.17
C GLY A 68 2.36 -10.76 1.31
N PHE A 69 1.12 -10.41 0.95
CA PHE A 69 0.33 -11.19 -0.02
C PHE A 69 0.94 -11.12 -1.42
N LEU A 70 1.29 -9.93 -1.90
CA LEU A 70 1.90 -9.75 -3.22
C LEU A 70 3.19 -10.57 -3.36
N LEU A 71 4.03 -10.57 -2.32
CA LEU A 71 5.25 -11.40 -2.27
C LEU A 71 4.91 -12.90 -2.30
N HIS A 72 3.93 -13.34 -1.51
CA HIS A 72 3.52 -14.74 -1.47
C HIS A 72 3.01 -15.27 -2.82
N CYS A 73 2.33 -14.43 -3.59
CA CYS A 73 1.76 -14.78 -4.88
C CYS A 73 2.69 -14.50 -6.06
N CYS A 74 3.86 -13.90 -5.84
CA CYS A 74 4.81 -13.57 -6.89
C CYS A 74 5.56 -14.83 -7.34
N THR A 75 5.37 -15.25 -8.59
CA THR A 75 6.09 -16.39 -9.17
C THR A 75 7.41 -15.99 -9.83
N ASP A 76 7.54 -14.73 -10.22
CA ASP A 76 8.76 -14.16 -10.79
C ASP A 76 9.70 -13.73 -9.65
N LYS A 77 10.86 -14.38 -9.56
CA LYS A 77 11.84 -14.14 -8.49
C LYS A 77 12.50 -12.77 -8.57
N ALA A 78 12.74 -12.25 -9.78
CA ALA A 78 13.32 -10.93 -9.95
C ALA A 78 12.32 -9.84 -9.56
N LEU A 79 11.03 -10.06 -9.85
CA LEU A 79 9.96 -9.16 -9.41
C LEU A 79 9.76 -9.21 -7.89
N GLU A 80 9.79 -10.41 -7.30
CA GLU A 80 9.68 -10.62 -5.85
C GLU A 80 10.81 -9.89 -5.11
N GLU A 81 12.06 -10.02 -5.57
CA GLU A 81 13.22 -9.36 -4.99
C GLU A 81 13.11 -7.84 -5.07
N LYS A 82 12.71 -7.29 -6.22
CA LYS A 82 12.47 -5.85 -6.39
C LYS A 82 11.38 -5.36 -5.45
N LEU A 83 10.26 -6.09 -5.33
CA LEU A 83 9.16 -5.73 -4.45
C LEU A 83 9.59 -5.74 -2.98
N SER A 84 10.26 -6.81 -2.53
CA SER A 84 10.69 -6.94 -1.13
C SER A 84 11.72 -5.90 -0.75
N SER A 85 12.81 -5.79 -1.53
CA SER A 85 13.90 -4.88 -1.23
C SER A 85 13.48 -3.41 -1.23
N SER A 86 12.64 -3.02 -2.20
CA SER A 86 12.12 -1.65 -2.27
C SER A 86 11.15 -1.36 -1.12
N TRP A 87 10.26 -2.30 -0.76
CA TRP A 87 9.36 -2.16 0.38
C TRP A 87 10.11 -2.02 1.71
N ASP A 88 11.06 -2.90 1.99
CA ASP A 88 11.83 -2.88 3.24
C ASP A 88 12.63 -1.58 3.38
N SER A 89 13.13 -1.06 2.25
CA SER A 89 13.85 0.21 2.20
C SER A 89 12.93 1.41 2.50
N ILE A 90 11.72 1.47 1.95
CA ILE A 90 10.78 2.57 2.26
C ILE A 90 10.14 2.46 3.65
N GLU A 91 9.98 1.27 4.20
CA GLU A 91 9.60 1.07 5.62
C GLU A 91 10.68 1.65 6.55
N THR A 92 11.95 1.50 6.16
CA THR A 92 13.07 2.13 6.87
C THR A 92 12.97 3.65 6.76
N ALA A 93 12.63 4.20 5.58
CA ALA A 93 12.40 5.63 5.39
C ALA A 93 11.30 6.17 6.32
N HIS A 94 10.17 5.47 6.42
CA HIS A 94 9.07 5.82 7.35
C HIS A 94 9.49 5.82 8.81
N SER A 95 10.41 4.95 9.22
CA SER A 95 10.89 4.92 10.60
C SER A 95 11.87 6.07 10.87
N ASN A 96 12.68 6.44 9.87
CA ASN A 96 13.67 7.52 9.98
C ASN A 96 13.11 8.91 9.68
N SER A 97 11.91 9.04 9.10
CA SER A 97 11.24 10.35 8.99
C SER A 97 10.84 10.93 10.35
N TYR A 98 10.98 10.14 11.44
CA TYR A 98 10.79 10.61 12.81
C TYR A 98 12.12 10.82 13.56
N ASP A 99 13.24 10.33 13.02
CA ASP A 99 14.57 10.35 13.63
C ASP A 99 15.58 10.96 12.65
N ASP A 100 16.13 12.13 12.99
CA ASP A 100 17.05 12.98 12.17
C ASP A 100 18.41 12.32 11.80
N TYR A 101 18.52 10.99 11.89
CA TYR A 101 19.76 10.21 11.77
C TYR A 101 20.03 9.66 10.35
N GLY A 102 19.17 9.98 9.38
CA GLY A 102 19.32 9.54 8.00
C GLY A 102 20.20 10.49 7.18
N GLY A 103 21.52 10.32 7.22
CA GLY A 103 22.41 11.08 6.31
C GLY A 103 21.95 11.01 4.84
N LEU A 104 22.20 12.07 4.07
CA LEU A 104 21.66 12.28 2.71
C LEU A 104 21.84 11.09 1.75
N GLU A 105 22.91 10.31 1.87
CA GLU A 105 23.08 9.10 1.04
C GLU A 105 21.98 8.06 1.25
N LYS A 106 21.52 7.87 2.50
CA LYS A 106 20.41 6.97 2.82
C LYS A 106 19.09 7.49 2.25
N VAL A 107 18.87 8.80 2.35
CA VAL A 107 17.68 9.47 1.80
C VAL A 107 17.59 9.24 0.30
N ARG A 108 18.69 9.45 -0.43
CA ARG A 108 18.75 9.16 -1.87
C ARG A 108 18.36 7.71 -2.17
N ALA A 109 18.88 6.75 -1.40
CA ALA A 109 18.52 5.34 -1.57
C ALA A 109 17.03 5.09 -1.34
N TRP A 110 16.42 5.73 -0.33
CA TRP A 110 14.97 5.64 -0.09
C TRP A 110 14.12 6.21 -1.22
N ILE A 111 14.56 7.32 -1.84
CA ILE A 111 13.89 7.89 -3.03
C ILE A 111 13.88 6.88 -4.18
N TYR A 112 15.03 6.30 -4.50
CA TYR A 112 15.12 5.27 -5.54
C TYR A 112 14.29 4.03 -5.24
N SER A 113 14.25 3.60 -3.97
CA SER A 113 13.40 2.51 -3.53
C SER A 113 11.92 2.84 -3.67
N ALA A 114 11.50 4.06 -3.32
CA ALA A 114 10.11 4.48 -3.49
C ALA A 114 9.69 4.48 -4.96
N GLU A 115 10.53 5.00 -5.86
CA GLU A 115 10.31 4.93 -7.30
C GLU A 115 10.22 3.47 -7.78
N THR A 116 11.18 2.63 -7.37
CA THR A 116 11.21 1.21 -7.74
C THR A 116 9.95 0.47 -7.26
N PHE A 117 9.53 0.71 -6.03
CA PHE A 117 8.31 0.14 -5.47
C PHE A 117 7.08 0.60 -6.26
N CYS A 118 6.98 1.91 -6.54
CA CYS A 118 5.84 2.45 -7.28
C CYS A 118 5.71 1.83 -8.67
N ASN A 119 6.83 1.75 -9.40
CA ASN A 119 6.90 1.13 -10.73
C ASN A 119 6.61 -0.37 -10.68
N THR A 120 7.03 -1.06 -9.62
CA THR A 120 6.75 -2.49 -9.42
C THR A 120 5.26 -2.73 -9.19
N ILE A 121 4.60 -1.93 -8.36
CA ILE A 121 3.14 -2.01 -8.15
C ILE A 121 2.38 -1.70 -9.45
N GLN A 122 2.82 -0.68 -10.20
CA GLN A 122 2.24 -0.36 -11.51
C GLN A 122 2.38 -1.53 -12.50
N TYR A 123 3.56 -2.17 -12.54
CA TYR A 123 3.79 -3.34 -13.37
C TYR A 123 2.88 -4.51 -12.99
N ILE A 124 2.74 -4.83 -11.70
CA ILE A 124 1.84 -5.87 -11.19
C ILE A 124 0.40 -5.61 -11.65
N HIS A 125 -0.03 -4.35 -11.59
CA HIS A 125 -1.35 -3.90 -12.03
C HIS A 125 -1.55 -4.10 -13.54
N GLU A 126 -0.65 -3.56 -14.36
CA GLU A 126 -0.74 -3.62 -15.83
C GLU A 126 -0.71 -5.06 -16.36
N LYS A 127 0.09 -5.92 -15.72
CA LYS A 127 0.17 -7.35 -16.05
C LYS A 127 -0.95 -8.18 -15.42
N LYS A 128 -1.85 -7.57 -14.65
CA LYS A 128 -2.99 -8.22 -13.97
C LYS A 128 -2.55 -9.43 -13.14
N LEU A 129 -1.39 -9.31 -12.48
CA LEU A 129 -0.82 -10.39 -11.65
C LEU A 129 -1.53 -10.51 -10.30
N PHE A 130 -2.28 -9.47 -9.91
CA PHE A 130 -3.10 -9.46 -8.72
C PHE A 130 -4.55 -9.85 -9.03
N LYS A 131 -5.11 -10.75 -8.22
CA LYS A 131 -6.53 -11.13 -8.24
C LYS A 131 -7.15 -10.86 -6.89
N ARG A 132 -8.27 -10.14 -6.92
CA ARG A 132 -9.06 -9.76 -5.75
C ARG A 132 -9.47 -10.99 -4.93
N GLU A 133 -9.93 -12.02 -5.59
CA GLU A 133 -10.44 -13.25 -4.97
C GLU A 133 -9.33 -14.00 -4.22
N ASP A 134 -8.11 -13.97 -4.76
CA ASP A 134 -6.96 -14.62 -4.14
C ASP A 134 -6.53 -13.88 -2.87
N LEU A 135 -6.59 -12.54 -2.86
CA LEU A 135 -6.38 -11.74 -1.65
C LEU A 135 -7.40 -12.09 -0.57
N LEU A 136 -8.69 -12.17 -0.92
CA LEU A 136 -9.75 -12.55 0.01
C LEU A 136 -9.51 -13.95 0.59
N LYS A 137 -9.23 -14.94 -0.26
CA LYS A 137 -8.90 -16.32 0.15
C LYS A 137 -7.68 -16.35 1.06
N TRP A 138 -6.64 -15.57 0.76
CA TRP A 138 -5.42 -15.51 1.55
C TRP A 138 -5.66 -14.89 2.94
N ALA A 139 -6.45 -13.82 3.02
CA ALA A 139 -6.81 -13.18 4.28
C ALA A 139 -7.59 -14.13 5.21
N LEU A 140 -8.45 -14.98 4.63
CA LEU A 140 -9.28 -15.95 5.36
C LEU A 140 -8.51 -17.11 5.98
N ARG A 141 -7.31 -17.42 5.47
CA ARG A 141 -6.47 -18.53 5.96
C ARG A 141 -5.85 -18.31 7.34
N SER A 142 -6.02 -17.13 7.93
CA SER A 142 -5.50 -16.83 9.28
C SER A 142 -6.49 -15.97 10.05
N LYS A 143 -6.92 -16.44 11.23
CA LYS A 143 -7.80 -15.67 12.14
C LYS A 143 -7.27 -14.26 12.42
N GLN A 144 -5.95 -14.11 12.57
CA GLN A 144 -5.30 -12.84 12.86
C GLN A 144 -5.28 -11.91 11.64
N LYS A 145 -4.97 -12.44 10.45
CA LYS A 145 -5.04 -11.66 9.20
C LYS A 145 -6.48 -11.22 8.92
N PHE A 146 -7.45 -12.09 9.16
CA PHE A 146 -8.87 -11.79 8.96
C PHE A 146 -9.36 -10.63 9.84
N LYS A 147 -8.98 -10.60 11.13
CA LYS A 147 -9.34 -9.48 12.04
C LYS A 147 -8.79 -8.13 11.56
N GLU A 148 -7.57 -8.10 11.02
CA GLU A 148 -7.01 -6.87 10.45
C GLU A 148 -7.65 -6.52 9.09
N PHE A 149 -7.97 -7.52 8.27
CA PHE A 149 -8.69 -7.33 7.00
C PHE A 149 -10.15 -6.89 7.18
N GLN A 150 -10.79 -7.17 8.32
CA GLN A 150 -12.10 -6.61 8.65
C GLN A 150 -12.09 -5.07 8.74
N LYS A 151 -10.91 -4.45 8.89
CA LYS A 151 -10.75 -2.99 8.84
C LYS A 151 -10.64 -2.45 7.42
N LEU A 152 -10.48 -3.30 6.40
CA LEU A 152 -10.58 -2.86 5.01
C LEU A 152 -12.00 -2.35 4.79
N LYS A 153 -12.10 -1.07 4.42
CA LYS A 153 -13.37 -0.54 3.94
C LYS A 153 -13.57 -1.09 2.53
N ILE A 154 -14.50 -2.02 2.38
CA ILE A 154 -14.99 -2.43 1.07
C ILE A 154 -15.83 -1.25 0.57
N LEU A 155 -15.39 -0.58 -0.49
CA LEU A 155 -16.13 0.53 -1.10
C LEU A 155 -17.31 -0.09 -1.86
N HIS A 156 -18.48 -0.10 -1.22
CA HIS A 156 -19.52 -1.10 -1.49
C HIS A 156 -20.71 -0.64 -2.35
N GLU A 157 -20.65 0.45 -3.11
CA GLU A 157 -21.88 0.96 -3.74
C GLU A 157 -22.14 0.53 -5.20
N GLU A 158 -21.14 0.13 -5.99
CA GLU A 158 -21.40 -0.15 -7.43
C GLU A 158 -21.25 -1.61 -7.89
N TYR A 159 -20.65 -2.50 -7.10
CA TYR A 159 -20.51 -3.91 -7.48
C TYR A 159 -21.52 -4.79 -6.74
N LYS A 160 -22.67 -5.00 -7.40
CA LYS A 160 -23.68 -6.03 -7.07
C LYS A 160 -23.16 -7.44 -7.39
N ASP A 161 -21.94 -7.77 -6.97
CA ASP A 161 -21.47 -9.15 -7.07
C ASP A 161 -22.05 -9.93 -5.89
N VAL A 162 -23.28 -10.41 -6.08
CA VAL A 162 -24.08 -11.13 -5.08
C VAL A 162 -23.28 -12.30 -4.49
N GLU A 163 -22.43 -12.91 -5.29
CA GLU A 163 -21.58 -14.03 -4.90
C GLU A 163 -20.49 -13.61 -3.90
N ILE A 164 -19.92 -12.41 -4.03
CA ILE A 164 -18.93 -11.88 -3.08
C ILE A 164 -19.58 -11.45 -1.78
N ILE A 165 -20.75 -10.79 -1.81
CA ILE A 165 -21.49 -10.42 -0.60
C ILE A 165 -21.95 -11.69 0.15
N LYS A 166 -22.42 -12.69 -0.59
CA LYS A 166 -22.80 -13.99 -0.06
C LYS A 166 -21.59 -14.69 0.56
N THR A 167 -20.47 -14.74 -0.16
CA THR A 167 -19.20 -15.29 0.33
C THR A 167 -18.77 -14.56 1.61
N TRP A 168 -18.74 -13.22 1.64
CA TRP A 168 -18.38 -12.45 2.83
C TRP A 168 -19.35 -12.65 4.01
N LYS A 169 -20.66 -12.76 3.77
CA LYS A 169 -21.66 -13.04 4.82
C LYS A 169 -21.51 -14.46 5.36
N GLU A 170 -21.49 -15.46 4.48
CA GLU A 170 -21.28 -16.87 4.85
C GLU A 170 -19.96 -17.06 5.62
N LEU A 171 -18.91 -16.34 5.22
CA LEU A 171 -17.62 -16.37 5.92
C LEU A 171 -17.64 -15.65 7.26
N LYS A 172 -18.44 -14.59 7.40
CA LYS A 172 -18.65 -13.90 8.68
C LYS A 172 -19.39 -14.84 9.65
N ASP A 173 -20.40 -15.54 9.15
CA ASP A 173 -21.24 -16.47 9.91
C ASP A 173 -20.43 -17.68 10.42
N ILE A 174 -19.61 -18.31 9.56
CA ILE A 174 -18.68 -19.41 9.92
C ILE A 174 -17.72 -18.99 11.05
N TYR A 175 -17.25 -17.75 11.02
CA TYR A 175 -16.31 -17.27 12.05
C TYR A 175 -17.00 -16.97 13.38
N THR A 176 -18.23 -16.43 13.37
CA THR A 176 -19.03 -16.26 14.59
C THR A 176 -19.42 -17.58 15.24
N GLU A 177 -19.74 -18.62 14.47
CA GLU A 177 -20.06 -19.96 15.02
C GLU A 177 -18.84 -20.64 15.66
N ASN A 178 -17.67 -20.54 15.02
CA ASN A 178 -16.43 -21.10 15.57
C ASN A 178 -15.91 -20.38 16.84
N ASP A 179 -16.35 -19.14 17.09
CA ASP A 179 -16.05 -18.42 18.33
C ASP A 179 -17.04 -18.75 19.47
N ILE A 180 -18.19 -19.36 19.16
CA ILE A 180 -19.16 -19.89 20.16
C ILE A 180 -18.73 -21.29 20.63
N ILE A 181 -18.16 -22.12 19.74
CA ILE A 181 -17.78 -23.51 20.04
C ILE A 181 -16.47 -23.61 20.87
N ASN A 182 -15.65 -22.55 20.89
CA ASN A 182 -14.37 -22.51 21.62
C ASN A 182 -14.42 -21.70 22.94
N LYS A 183 -15.61 -21.49 23.51
CA LYS A 183 -15.80 -20.95 24.87
C LYS A 183 -16.30 -22.04 25.80
#